data_AF-A0A3N0AGC1-F1
#
_entry.id   AF-A0A3N0AGC1-F1
#
_cell.length_a   1.000
_cell.length_b   1.000
_cell.length_c   1.000
_cell.angle_alpha   90.00
_cell.angle_beta   90.00
_cell.angle_gamma   90.00
#
_symmetry.space_group_name_H-M   'P 1'
#
loop_
_entity.id
_entity.type
_entity.pdbx_description
1 polymer ?
#
loop_
_entity_poly.entity_id
_entity_poly.type
_entity_poly.pdbx_seq_one_letter_code
_entity_poly.pdbx_strand_id
1 'polypeptide(L)'
;MKTEEIDAYLRAKPGAEKDFKAEWEWWRYLVGGKMFAAEFTVGPEHKEPYRGRHLLTLKCDPAWAEALRLDLPHAVYPGFYMDKRNWISIDLDADVAGSLLVELCDHSYGLVFSKLTKKLQREIASTSDEGLSAI
;
A
#
# COMPACT_ATOMS: atom_id res chain seq x y z
N MET A 1 -7.97 -3.42 11.87
CA MET A 1 -6.76 -2.59 12.07
C MET A 1 -7.16 -1.17 11.73
N LYS A 2 -6.81 -0.18 12.55
CA LYS A 2 -7.21 1.21 12.31
C LYS A 2 -6.24 1.91 11.34
N THR A 3 -6.68 3.02 10.76
CA THR A 3 -5.89 3.82 9.80
C THR A 3 -4.55 4.28 10.37
N GLU A 4 -4.51 4.68 11.64
CA GLU A 4 -3.27 5.14 12.29
C GLU A 4 -2.27 3.99 12.47
N GLU A 5 -2.76 2.77 12.70
CA GLU A 5 -1.94 1.56 12.80
C GLU A 5 -1.38 1.18 11.42
N ILE A 6 -2.18 1.32 10.35
CA ILE A 6 -1.75 1.13 8.96
C ILE A 6 -0.64 2.14 8.60
N ASP A 7 -0.84 3.43 8.90
CA ASP A 7 0.18 4.46 8.64
C ASP A 7 1.49 4.14 9.34
N ALA A 8 1.44 3.88 10.65
CA ALA A 8 2.61 3.55 11.44
C ALA A 8 3.33 2.31 10.88
N TYR A 9 2.57 1.29 10.49
CA TYR A 9 3.12 0.05 9.92
C TYR A 9 3.82 0.25 8.57
N LEU A 10 3.19 1.02 7.66
CA LEU A 10 3.77 1.33 6.35
C LEU A 10 5.03 2.18 6.47
N ARG A 11 5.05 3.16 7.38
CA ARG A 11 6.21 4.03 7.64
C ARG A 11 7.36 3.31 8.34
N ALA A 12 7.08 2.24 9.08
CA ALA A 12 8.11 1.44 9.73
C ALA A 12 8.89 0.55 8.75
N LYS A 13 8.47 0.45 7.48
CA LYS A 13 9.22 -0.31 6.48
C LYS A 13 10.58 0.33 6.19
N PRO A 14 11.66 -0.46 6.04
CA PRO A 14 12.98 0.05 5.67
C PRO A 14 12.94 1.01 4.48
N GLY A 15 13.51 2.21 4.65
CA GLY A 15 13.56 3.22 3.59
C GLY A 15 12.19 3.69 3.09
N ALA A 16 11.13 3.51 3.90
CA ALA A 16 9.82 4.05 3.58
C ALA A 16 9.79 5.56 3.80
N GLU A 17 9.24 6.26 2.81
CA GLU A 17 8.97 7.69 2.83
C GLU A 17 7.47 7.89 2.68
N LYS A 18 6.91 8.87 3.38
CA LYS A 18 5.52 9.29 3.24
C LYS A 18 5.47 10.71 2.71
N ASP A 19 4.70 10.92 1.64
CA ASP A 19 4.41 12.25 1.12
C ASP A 19 2.90 12.46 0.88
N PHE A 20 2.50 13.72 0.78
CA PHE A 20 1.15 14.10 0.37
C PHE A 20 1.18 14.67 -1.05
N LYS A 21 0.42 14.05 -1.95
CA LYS A 21 0.25 14.53 -3.31
C LYS A 21 -1.02 15.37 -3.40
N ALA A 22 -0.87 16.68 -3.18
CA ALA A 22 -1.98 17.62 -3.06
C ALA A 22 -2.91 17.65 -4.28
N GLU A 23 -2.39 17.48 -5.49
CA GLU A 23 -3.19 17.51 -6.72
C GLU A 23 -4.16 16.33 -6.84
N TRP A 24 -3.91 15.24 -6.10
CA TRP A 24 -4.78 14.07 -6.05
C TRP A 24 -5.44 13.91 -4.68
N GLU A 25 -4.97 14.65 -3.67
CA GLU A 25 -5.32 14.51 -2.26
C GLU A 25 -4.97 13.13 -1.69
N TRP A 26 -3.82 12.58 -2.08
CA TRP A 26 -3.39 11.23 -1.67
C TRP A 26 -2.21 11.27 -0.72
N TRP A 27 -2.28 10.48 0.35
CA TRP A 27 -1.10 10.08 1.12
C TRP A 27 -0.41 8.92 0.41
N ARG A 28 0.86 9.07 0.05
CA ARG A 28 1.62 8.04 -0.66
C ARG A 28 2.77 7.54 0.19
N TYR A 29 3.03 6.26 0.10
CA TYR A 29 4.14 5.59 0.73
C TYR A 29 5.07 5.06 -0.36
N LEU A 30 6.35 5.44 -0.27
CA LEU A 30 7.36 5.16 -1.27
C LEU A 30 8.54 4.43 -0.66
N VAL A 31 9.21 3.59 -1.45
CA VAL A 31 10.49 2.99 -1.10
C VAL A 31 11.46 3.21 -2.26
N GLY A 32 12.60 3.86 -1.99
CA GLY A 32 13.55 4.24 -3.03
C GLY A 32 12.91 5.07 -4.16
N GLY A 33 12.01 5.97 -3.82
CA GLY A 33 11.26 6.81 -4.76
C GLY A 33 10.16 6.11 -5.56
N LYS A 34 9.85 4.83 -5.27
CA LYS A 34 8.75 4.09 -5.92
C LYS A 34 7.61 3.86 -4.95
N MET A 35 6.40 4.24 -5.36
CA MET A 35 5.21 4.05 -4.54
C MET A 35 4.88 2.57 -4.35
N PHE A 36 4.53 2.17 -3.14
CA PHE A 36 4.03 0.85 -2.79
C PHE A 36 2.69 0.89 -2.05
N ALA A 37 2.29 2.02 -1.47
CA ALA A 37 0.94 2.20 -0.95
C ALA A 37 0.43 3.61 -1.21
N ALA A 38 -0.88 3.77 -1.29
CA ALA A 38 -1.54 5.07 -1.26
C ALA A 38 -2.85 4.99 -0.48
N GLU A 39 -3.12 6.00 0.33
CA GLU A 39 -4.33 6.12 1.15
C GLU A 39 -5.04 7.44 0.79
N PHE A 40 -6.33 7.35 0.50
CA PHE A 40 -7.15 8.49 0.07
C PHE A 40 -8.64 8.18 0.16
N THR A 41 -9.46 9.22 0.21
CA THR A 41 -10.91 9.11 0.05
C THR A 41 -11.30 9.48 -1.37
N VAL A 42 -12.09 8.64 -2.01
CA VAL A 42 -12.58 8.89 -3.37
C VAL A 42 -13.73 9.88 -3.34
N GLY A 43 -13.62 10.96 -4.13
CA GLY A 43 -14.65 11.99 -4.23
C GLY A 43 -16.03 11.47 -4.70
N PRO A 44 -17.12 12.18 -4.34
CA PRO A 44 -18.51 11.79 -4.67
C PRO A 44 -18.83 11.80 -6.17
N GLU A 45 -18.04 12.53 -6.97
CA GLU A 45 -18.15 12.62 -8.43
C GLU A 45 -17.79 11.33 -9.17
N HIS A 46 -17.03 10.45 -8.52
CA HIS A 46 -16.68 9.16 -9.10
C HIS A 46 -17.88 8.20 -9.12
N LYS A 47 -17.75 7.10 -9.87
CA LYS A 47 -18.78 6.06 -9.98
C LYS A 47 -18.51 4.90 -9.03
N GLU A 48 -19.55 4.12 -8.77
CA GLU A 48 -19.40 2.80 -8.16
C GLU A 48 -18.40 1.92 -8.94
N PRO A 49 -17.64 1.05 -8.25
CA PRO A 49 -17.72 0.78 -6.81
C PRO A 49 -16.91 1.76 -5.94
N TYR A 50 -16.24 2.78 -6.48
CA TYR A 50 -15.23 3.54 -5.71
C TYR A 50 -15.77 4.75 -4.96
N ARG A 51 -16.89 5.31 -5.42
CA ARG A 51 -17.46 6.57 -4.92
C ARG A 51 -17.50 6.62 -3.38
N GLY A 52 -16.92 7.66 -2.80
CA GLY A 52 -17.02 7.94 -1.36
C GLY A 52 -16.20 7.01 -0.45
N ARG A 53 -15.49 6.01 -0.99
CA ARG A 53 -14.75 5.04 -0.17
C ARG A 53 -13.42 5.59 0.30
N HIS A 54 -13.04 5.22 1.52
CA HIS A 54 -11.69 5.39 2.05
C HIS A 54 -10.84 4.19 1.63
N LEU A 55 -9.94 4.39 0.68
CA LEU A 55 -9.20 3.31 0.04
C LEU A 55 -7.73 3.29 0.45
N LEU A 56 -7.23 2.09 0.74
CA LEU A 56 -5.81 1.76 0.72
C LEU A 56 -5.48 1.00 -0.57
N THR A 57 -4.71 1.63 -1.44
CA THR A 57 -4.26 1.05 -2.70
C THR A 57 -2.86 0.47 -2.58
N LEU A 58 -2.72 -0.83 -2.86
CA LEU A 58 -1.49 -1.61 -2.69
C LEU A 58 -1.11 -2.32 -3.98
N LYS A 59 0.19 -2.48 -4.21
CA LYS A 59 0.72 -3.35 -5.25
C LYS A 59 0.45 -4.79 -4.85
N CYS A 60 0.03 -5.61 -5.80
CA CYS A 60 -0.29 -7.01 -5.56
C CYS A 60 0.17 -7.86 -6.74
N ASP A 61 0.40 -9.14 -6.46
CA ASP A 61 0.63 -10.13 -7.49
C ASP A 61 -0.68 -10.37 -8.26
N PRO A 62 -0.68 -10.51 -9.59
CA PRO A 62 -1.91 -10.67 -10.36
C PRO A 62 -2.80 -11.85 -9.93
N ALA A 63 -2.21 -13.01 -9.63
CA ALA A 63 -2.99 -14.19 -9.25
C ALA A 63 -3.64 -13.99 -7.87
N TRP A 64 -2.91 -13.38 -6.94
CA TRP A 64 -3.47 -13.07 -5.62
C TRP A 64 -4.51 -11.95 -5.68
N ALA A 65 -4.28 -10.92 -6.51
CA ALA A 65 -5.24 -9.85 -6.73
C ALA A 65 -6.58 -10.36 -7.27
N GLU A 66 -6.55 -11.37 -8.16
CA GLU A 66 -7.75 -12.04 -8.66
C GLU A 66 -8.46 -12.82 -7.55
N ALA A 67 -7.73 -13.64 -6.78
CA ALA A 67 -8.28 -14.41 -5.67
C ALA A 67 -8.95 -13.49 -4.61
N LEU A 68 -8.27 -12.42 -4.19
CA LEU A 68 -8.81 -11.48 -3.19
C LEU A 68 -10.11 -10.83 -3.62
N ARG A 69 -10.28 -10.53 -4.92
CA ARG A 69 -11.52 -9.94 -5.44
C ARG A 69 -12.66 -10.95 -5.50
N LEU A 70 -12.35 -12.23 -5.63
CA LEU A 70 -13.34 -13.31 -5.56
C LEU A 70 -13.75 -13.58 -4.12
N ASP A 71 -12.79 -13.58 -3.20
CA ASP A 71 -13.01 -13.89 -1.79
C ASP A 71 -13.64 -12.72 -1.02
N LEU A 72 -13.30 -11.48 -1.38
CA LEU A 72 -13.71 -10.24 -0.70
C LEU A 72 -14.29 -9.20 -1.68
N PRO A 73 -15.35 -9.52 -2.45
CA PRO A 73 -15.87 -8.63 -3.50
C PRO A 73 -16.45 -7.30 -2.99
N HIS A 74 -16.74 -7.21 -1.69
CA HIS A 74 -17.27 -6.02 -1.03
C HIS A 74 -16.19 -5.13 -0.41
N ALA A 75 -14.94 -5.58 -0.38
CA ALA A 75 -13.83 -4.87 0.28
C ALA A 75 -12.63 -4.67 -0.64
N VAL A 76 -12.40 -5.56 -1.61
CA VAL A 76 -11.23 -5.51 -2.50
C VAL A 76 -11.66 -5.23 -3.94
N TYR A 77 -11.16 -4.12 -4.47
CA TYR A 77 -11.44 -3.64 -5.82
C TYR A 77 -10.19 -3.67 -6.70
N PRO A 78 -10.36 -3.61 -8.03
CA PRO A 78 -9.25 -3.23 -8.90
C PRO A 78 -8.62 -1.89 -8.49
N GLY A 79 -7.30 -1.76 -8.63
CA GLY A 79 -6.60 -0.53 -8.24
C GLY A 79 -7.19 0.73 -8.88
N PHE A 80 -7.66 1.66 -8.05
CA PHE A 80 -8.22 2.94 -8.48
C PHE A 80 -7.14 3.81 -9.14
N TYR A 81 -7.38 4.30 -10.35
CA TYR A 81 -6.40 4.97 -11.22
C TYR A 81 -5.07 4.23 -11.49
N MET A 82 -4.95 2.96 -11.10
CA MET A 82 -3.74 2.16 -11.24
C MET A 82 -3.91 1.05 -12.29
N ASP A 83 -2.80 0.36 -12.60
CA ASP A 83 -2.85 -0.89 -13.36
C ASP A 83 -3.60 -1.96 -12.56
N LYS A 84 -4.84 -2.20 -12.97
CA LYS A 84 -5.80 -3.12 -12.36
C LYS A 84 -5.33 -4.57 -12.32
N ARG A 85 -4.26 -4.94 -13.02
CA ARG A 85 -3.65 -6.28 -12.93
C ARG A 85 -2.74 -6.42 -11.71
N ASN A 86 -2.03 -5.35 -11.37
CA ASN A 86 -0.93 -5.38 -10.40
C ASN A 86 -1.20 -4.55 -9.15
N TRP A 87 -2.40 -3.97 -9.05
CA TRP A 87 -2.82 -3.12 -7.95
C TRP A 87 -4.24 -3.45 -7.53
N ILE A 88 -4.46 -3.43 -6.23
CA ILE A 88 -5.78 -3.57 -5.59
C ILE A 88 -6.05 -2.32 -4.76
N SER A 89 -7.32 -1.96 -4.62
CA SER A 89 -7.77 -0.94 -3.67
C SER A 89 -8.67 -1.60 -2.64
N ILE A 90 -8.29 -1.49 -1.38
CA ILE A 90 -9.00 -2.08 -0.25
C ILE A 90 -9.80 -0.98 0.42
N ASP A 91 -11.09 -1.19 0.62
CA ASP A 91 -11.92 -0.31 1.42
C ASP A 91 -11.60 -0.49 2.91
N LEU A 92 -11.11 0.58 3.54
CA LEU A 92 -10.75 0.60 4.95
C LEU A 92 -11.96 0.66 5.88
N ASP A 93 -13.12 1.05 5.36
CA ASP A 93 -14.39 1.01 6.09
C ASP A 93 -15.07 -0.37 6.04
N ALA A 94 -14.55 -1.30 5.22
CA ALA A 94 -15.00 -2.67 5.17
C ALA A 94 -14.34 -3.55 6.24
N ASP A 95 -15.01 -4.65 6.62
CA ASP A 95 -14.50 -5.60 7.61
C ASP A 95 -13.41 -6.51 7.01
N VAL A 96 -12.19 -5.98 6.92
CA VAL A 96 -11.00 -6.72 6.48
C VAL A 96 -10.13 -7.07 7.70
N ALA A 97 -9.80 -8.35 7.83
CA ALA A 97 -8.95 -8.83 8.92
C ALA A 97 -7.61 -8.08 8.96
N GLY A 98 -7.23 -7.59 10.15
CA GLY A 98 -6.00 -6.82 10.33
C GLY A 98 -4.74 -7.59 9.92
N SER A 99 -4.71 -8.90 10.15
CA SER A 99 -3.61 -9.77 9.71
C SER A 99 -3.46 -9.80 8.18
N LEU A 100 -4.57 -9.80 7.44
CA LEU A 100 -4.55 -9.76 5.99
C LEU A 100 -4.05 -8.40 5.49
N LEU A 101 -4.48 -7.29 6.12
CA LEU A 101 -3.96 -5.96 5.78
C LEU A 101 -2.44 -5.88 5.96
N VAL A 102 -1.93 -6.40 7.07
CA VAL A 102 -0.48 -6.49 7.34
C VAL A 102 0.24 -7.28 6.24
N GLU A 103 -0.29 -8.45 5.90
CA GLU A 103 0.28 -9.32 4.86
C GLU A 103 0.31 -8.62 3.48
N LEU A 104 -0.77 -7.90 3.13
CA LEU A 104 -0.86 -7.16 1.87
C LEU A 104 0.09 -5.96 1.84
N CYS A 105 0.27 -5.25 2.96
CA CYS A 105 1.26 -4.18 3.08
C CYS A 105 2.68 -4.72 2.87
N ASP A 106 3.02 -5.86 3.48
CA ASP A 106 4.32 -6.52 3.35
C ASP A 106 4.58 -6.96 1.92
N HIS A 107 3.59 -7.61 1.32
CA HIS A 107 3.64 -8.07 -0.06
C HIS A 107 3.87 -6.92 -1.03
N SER A 108 3.10 -5.85 -0.88
CA SER A 108 3.22 -4.65 -1.72
C SER A 108 4.61 -4.04 -1.63
N TYR A 109 5.11 -3.84 -0.40
CA TYR A 109 6.46 -3.34 -0.16
C TYR A 109 7.51 -4.26 -0.81
N GLY A 110 7.42 -5.57 -0.58
CA GLY A 110 8.35 -6.56 -1.14
C GLY A 110 8.38 -6.57 -2.67
N LEU A 111 7.21 -6.48 -3.31
CA LEU A 111 7.09 -6.40 -4.77
C LEU A 111 7.75 -5.14 -5.34
N VAL A 112 7.63 -4.00 -4.68
CA VAL A 112 8.26 -2.75 -5.15
C VAL A 112 9.75 -2.72 -4.83
N PHE A 113 10.13 -3.08 -3.60
CA PHE A 113 11.52 -3.13 -3.14
C PHE A 113 12.37 -4.06 -4.00
N SER A 114 11.85 -5.24 -4.34
CA SER A 114 12.57 -6.21 -5.19
C SER A 114 12.88 -5.69 -6.60
N LYS A 115 12.15 -4.67 -7.08
CA LYS A 115 12.38 -4.00 -8.38
C LYS A 115 13.35 -2.82 -8.31
N LEU A 116 13.85 -2.48 -7.12
CA LEU A 116 14.94 -1.51 -6.97
C LEU A 116 16.27 -2.11 -7.43
N THR A 117 17.26 -1.26 -7.70
CA THR A 117 18.61 -1.76 -8.04
C THR A 117 19.22 -2.47 -6.83
N LYS A 118 20.11 -3.45 -7.07
CA LYS A 118 20.80 -4.16 -5.98
C LYS A 118 21.62 -3.24 -5.09
N LYS A 119 22.13 -2.12 -5.63
CA LYS A 119 22.81 -1.09 -4.85
C LYS A 119 21.84 -0.46 -3.85
N LEU A 120 20.70 0.04 -4.33
CA LEU A 120 19.71 0.72 -3.48
C LEU A 120 19.06 -0.23 -2.46
N GLN A 121 18.80 -1.48 -2.83
CA GLN A 121 18.32 -2.50 -1.88
C GLN A 121 19.28 -2.67 -0.69
N ARG A 122 20.60 -2.71 -0.95
CA ARG A 122 21.61 -2.83 0.11
C ARG A 122 21.68 -1.59 0.99
N GLU A 123 21.64 -0.40 0.39
CA GLU A 123 21.68 0.87 1.13
C GLU A 123 20.49 1.00 2.09
N ILE A 124 19.29 0.65 1.62
CA ILE A 124 18.08 0.67 2.45
C ILE A 124 18.15 -0.38 3.57
N ALA A 125 18.64 -1.59 3.26
CA ALA A 125 18.78 -2.65 4.25
C ALA A 125 19.83 -2.32 5.33
N SER A 126 20.99 -1.79 4.95
CA SER A 126 22.07 -1.45 5.90
C SER A 126 21.72 -0.30 6.82
N THR A 127 20.94 0.68 6.33
CA THR A 127 20.50 1.83 7.15
C THR A 127 19.52 1.40 8.25
N SER A 128 18.83 0.26 8.06
CA SER A 128 17.89 -0.28 9.03
C SER A 128 18.57 -0.97 10.23
N ASP A 129 19.80 -1.47 10.04
CA ASP A 129 20.58 -2.15 11.08
C ASP A 129 21.33 -1.17 12.00
N GLU A 130 21.81 -0.03 11.49
CA GLU A 130 22.59 0.93 12.30
C GLU A 130 21.74 1.61 13.39
N GLY A 131 20.43 1.77 13.20
CA GLY A 131 19.51 2.33 14.18
C GLY A 131 19.24 1.45 15.41
N LEU A 132 19.56 0.15 15.36
CA LEU A 132 19.34 -0.79 16.45
C LEU A 132 20.60 -1.04 17.30
N SER A 133 21.77 -0.60 16.84
CA SER A 133 23.05 -0.76 17.58
C SER A 133 23.41 0.40 18.51
N ALA A 134 22.61 1.47 18.52
CA ALA A 134 22.90 2.71 19.22
C ALA A 134 22.12 2.92 20.54
N ILE A 135 21.62 1.83 21.17
CA ILE A 135 20.89 1.88 22.45
C ILE A 135 21.58 1.01 23.50
#